data_AF-A0A428QQ39-F1
#
_entry.id   AF-A0A428QQ39-F1
#
_cell.length_a   1.000
_cell.length_b   1.000
_cell.length_c   1.000
_cell.angle_alpha   90.00
_cell.angle_beta   90.00
_cell.angle_gamma   90.00
#
_symmetry.space_group_name_H-M   'P 1'
#
loop_
_entity.id
_entity.type
_entity.pdbx_description
1 polymer ?
#
loop_
_entity_poly.entity_id
_entity_poly.type
_entity_poly.pdbx_seq_one_letter_code
_entity_poly.pdbx_strand_id
1 'polypeptide(L)'
;MKFSFFVSAFTALVTSTAAQKVSGAAEGFAQGVTGGGSATPVTPRNIQELVTYLTDKSPRVIVLDRIYDFTGSEGTVRATGCAPWGTGKGCQLAINSANFCGTQPAAQVTYDKAGTAGINVASDKTIIGVGNKGIIKGKGLRFVNVKNIIVQNIHVTNLNPQYVWGGDAFAFSSTSKIWTSLLGHQHYVFGRDKSTGIALSNNFIDGRTSWSAGCTGYHYWTFEIVGQGDQITLQNNYIIHTSGRGPALSATNLLHAVNNVWSDIKGHAIEGDTAGKGLFEGNVFLNVNQVIVPDFKGQLNSCPDAAATEATKSYLGRVCQGNILSSSSVFNRKDTGFLSEFKSLPIARSTQAKTAQAKVPQNAGFGKI
;
A
#
# COMPACT_ATOMS: atom_id res chain seq x y z
N MET A 1 59.83 -18.72 41.86
CA MET A 1 58.39 -18.63 41.54
C MET A 1 58.16 -17.35 40.76
N LYS A 2 57.85 -17.42 39.46
CA LYS A 2 57.48 -16.26 38.64
C LYS A 2 56.04 -16.47 38.17
N PHE A 3 55.12 -15.66 38.69
CA PHE A 3 53.72 -15.64 38.27
C PHE A 3 53.61 -14.76 37.01
N SER A 4 53.28 -15.36 35.87
CA SER A 4 52.86 -14.63 34.68
C SER A 4 51.33 -14.56 34.66
N PHE A 5 50.79 -13.36 34.84
CA PHE A 5 49.38 -13.08 34.61
C PHE A 5 49.12 -12.99 33.09
N PHE A 6 48.31 -13.90 32.56
CA PHE A 6 47.73 -13.78 31.22
C PHE A 6 46.46 -12.95 31.30
N VAL A 7 46.50 -11.72 30.78
CA VAL A 7 45.31 -10.89 30.56
C VAL A 7 44.69 -11.33 29.24
N SER A 8 43.54 -12.02 29.30
CA SER A 8 42.73 -12.29 28.11
C SER A 8 41.94 -11.04 27.72
N ALA A 9 42.32 -10.43 26.59
CA ALA A 9 41.57 -9.33 26.00
C ALA A 9 40.31 -9.88 25.30
N PHE A 10 39.14 -9.62 25.87
CA PHE A 10 37.85 -9.82 25.20
C PHE A 10 37.66 -8.71 24.15
N THR A 11 37.93 -9.01 22.88
CA THR A 11 37.50 -8.15 21.76
C THR A 11 35.99 -8.29 21.57
N ALA A 12 35.24 -7.29 22.04
CA ALA A 12 33.84 -7.14 21.66
C ALA A 12 33.77 -6.86 20.15
N LEU A 13 33.23 -7.80 19.37
CA LEU A 13 32.84 -7.54 17.98
C LEU A 13 31.71 -6.50 17.99
N VAL A 14 32.05 -5.23 17.78
CA VAL A 14 31.07 -4.23 17.38
C VAL A 14 30.70 -4.56 15.95
N THR A 15 29.62 -5.32 15.76
CA THR A 15 29.00 -5.45 14.43
C THR A 15 28.51 -4.06 14.05
N SER A 16 29.24 -3.38 13.17
CA SER A 16 28.78 -2.16 12.53
C SER A 16 27.61 -2.52 11.62
N THR A 17 26.39 -2.51 12.18
CA THR A 17 25.18 -2.43 11.37
C THR A 17 25.26 -1.11 10.62
N ALA A 18 25.68 -1.14 9.36
CA ALA A 18 25.60 0.03 8.50
C ALA A 18 24.17 0.57 8.61
N ALA A 19 24.03 1.82 9.05
CA ALA A 19 22.71 2.40 9.25
C ALA A 19 21.96 2.38 7.91
N GLN A 20 20.84 1.65 7.86
CA GLN A 20 20.02 1.53 6.67
C GLN A 20 19.53 2.93 6.27
N LYS A 21 19.77 3.33 5.03
CA LYS A 21 19.34 4.60 4.45
C LYS A 21 18.24 4.36 3.43
N VAL A 22 17.42 5.38 3.20
CA VAL A 22 16.45 5.38 2.11
C VAL A 22 17.18 5.12 0.80
N SER A 23 16.72 4.11 0.06
CA SER A 23 17.17 3.78 -1.29
C SER A 23 16.31 4.52 -2.32
N GLY A 24 16.94 5.24 -3.24
CA GLY A 24 16.25 6.06 -4.24
C GLY A 24 15.50 7.27 -3.67
N ALA A 25 14.56 7.80 -4.45
CA ALA A 25 13.72 8.93 -4.08
C ALA A 25 12.31 8.75 -4.68
N ALA A 26 11.31 9.39 -4.08
CA ALA A 26 9.95 9.37 -4.59
C ALA A 26 9.86 10.07 -5.96
N GLU A 27 9.24 9.40 -6.92
CA GLU A 27 8.74 9.99 -8.15
C GLU A 27 7.24 10.33 -8.03
N GLY A 28 6.71 11.04 -9.03
CA GLY A 28 5.29 11.40 -9.08
C GLY A 28 4.90 12.38 -7.98
N PHE A 29 3.65 12.32 -7.52
CA PHE A 29 3.07 13.37 -6.70
C PHE A 29 3.78 13.60 -5.35
N ALA A 30 4.48 12.59 -4.82
CA ALA A 30 5.27 12.72 -3.58
C ALA A 30 6.72 13.18 -3.80
N GLN A 31 7.11 13.61 -5.01
CA GLN A 31 8.45 14.07 -5.30
C GLN A 31 8.91 15.15 -4.29
N GLY A 32 10.12 14.99 -3.76
CA GLY A 32 10.70 15.90 -2.77
C GLY A 32 10.30 15.62 -1.32
N VAL A 33 9.63 14.51 -1.02
CA VAL A 33 9.50 14.01 0.35
C VAL A 33 10.87 13.71 0.96
N THR A 34 11.06 14.06 2.22
CA THR A 34 12.34 13.88 2.95
C THR A 34 12.21 12.99 4.18
N GLY A 35 10.99 12.78 4.69
CA GLY A 35 10.75 12.00 5.90
C GLY A 35 11.46 12.62 7.11
N GLY A 36 12.18 11.80 7.87
CA GLY A 36 13.03 12.24 8.97
C GLY A 36 14.33 12.93 8.56
N GLY A 37 14.59 13.10 7.26
CA GLY A 37 15.76 13.79 6.72
C GLY A 37 17.08 13.15 7.17
N SER A 38 17.97 13.96 7.72
CA SER A 38 19.29 13.54 8.21
C SER A 38 19.32 13.21 9.70
N ALA A 39 18.17 13.00 10.35
CA ALA A 39 18.12 12.61 11.76
C ALA A 39 18.91 11.31 11.98
N THR A 40 19.62 11.24 13.12
CA THR A 40 20.37 10.04 13.49
C THR A 40 19.45 8.82 13.56
N PRO A 41 19.75 7.73 12.83
CA PRO A 41 18.91 6.54 12.84
C PRO A 41 18.76 5.91 14.23
N VAL A 42 17.54 5.52 14.56
CA VAL A 42 17.20 4.78 15.79
C VAL A 42 16.63 3.41 15.42
N THR A 43 16.97 2.38 16.20
CA THR A 43 16.44 1.02 16.04
C THR A 43 15.66 0.66 17.30
N PRO A 44 14.31 0.65 17.27
CA PRO A 44 13.52 0.33 18.45
C PRO A 44 13.77 -1.11 18.90
N ARG A 45 13.91 -1.33 20.20
CA ARG A 45 14.21 -2.65 20.77
C ARG A 45 12.96 -3.54 20.89
N ASN A 46 11.79 -2.92 21.01
CA ASN A 46 10.51 -3.57 21.23
C ASN A 46 9.35 -2.73 20.66
N ILE A 47 8.12 -3.24 20.77
CA ILE A 47 6.91 -2.59 20.25
C ILE A 47 6.63 -1.25 20.94
N GLN A 48 6.95 -1.09 22.23
CA GLN A 48 6.72 0.15 22.96
C GLN A 48 7.61 1.28 22.43
N GLU A 49 8.90 1.00 22.26
CA GLU A 49 9.86 1.96 21.72
C GLU A 49 9.56 2.30 20.24
N LEU A 50 9.09 1.31 19.46
CA LEU A 50 8.58 1.56 18.11
C LEU A 50 7.42 2.55 18.12
N VAL A 51 6.40 2.32 18.97
CA VAL A 51 5.26 3.25 19.11
C VAL A 51 5.75 4.63 19.54
N THR A 52 6.66 4.73 20.51
CA THR A 52 7.21 6.01 20.96
C THR A 52 7.86 6.78 19.81
N TYR A 53 8.75 6.15 19.04
CA TYR A 53 9.42 6.83 17.94
C TYR A 53 8.48 7.19 16.79
N LEU A 54 7.46 6.37 16.51
CA LEU A 54 6.47 6.66 15.47
C LEU A 54 5.56 7.84 15.86
N THR A 55 5.21 7.96 17.14
CA THR A 55 4.18 8.90 17.61
C THR A 55 4.75 10.24 18.09
N ASP A 56 6.06 10.34 18.37
CA ASP A 56 6.65 11.59 18.83
C ASP A 56 6.72 12.67 17.74
N LYS A 57 6.89 13.92 18.17
CA LYS A 57 6.91 15.08 17.27
C LYS A 57 8.26 15.35 16.61
N SER A 58 9.31 14.60 16.96
CA SER A 58 10.66 14.85 16.45
C SER A 58 10.83 14.20 15.07
N PRO A 59 11.59 14.81 14.15
CA PRO A 59 12.00 14.12 12.94
C PRO A 59 12.81 12.85 13.29
N ARG A 60 12.46 11.71 12.71
CA ARG A 60 13.09 10.41 13.03
C ARG A 60 13.39 9.60 11.78
N VAL A 61 14.56 8.95 11.77
CA VAL A 61 14.84 7.80 10.91
C VAL A 61 14.78 6.54 11.77
N ILE A 62 13.76 5.71 11.56
CA ILE A 62 13.42 4.53 12.36
C ILE A 62 13.74 3.29 11.53
N VAL A 63 14.70 2.51 12.00
CA VAL A 63 15.20 1.31 11.34
C VAL A 63 14.57 0.08 11.98
N LEU A 64 13.86 -0.73 11.19
CA LEU A 64 13.24 -1.98 11.62
C LEU A 64 14.13 -3.16 11.21
N ASP A 65 14.77 -3.80 12.19
CA ASP A 65 15.74 -4.90 11.96
C ASP A 65 15.23 -6.26 12.43
N ARG A 66 13.96 -6.33 12.86
CA ARG A 66 13.31 -7.50 13.44
C ARG A 66 11.79 -7.45 13.27
N ILE A 67 11.15 -8.52 13.73
CA ILE A 67 9.69 -8.59 13.86
C ILE A 67 9.27 -7.82 15.12
N TYR A 68 8.37 -6.85 14.93
CA TYR A 68 7.64 -6.16 15.98
C TYR A 68 6.22 -6.75 16.03
N ASP A 69 6.03 -7.76 16.89
CA ASP A 69 4.76 -8.49 17.00
C ASP A 69 3.84 -7.85 18.04
N PHE A 70 2.73 -7.29 17.57
CA PHE A 70 1.65 -6.71 18.37
C PHE A 70 0.52 -7.72 18.65
N THR A 71 0.60 -8.94 18.12
CA THR A 71 -0.42 -9.96 18.38
C THR A 71 -0.53 -10.21 19.89
N GLY A 72 -1.73 -10.08 20.44
CA GLY A 72 -2.05 -10.24 21.85
C GLY A 72 -1.75 -9.00 22.71
N SER A 73 -1.09 -7.96 22.17
CA SER A 73 -0.64 -6.82 22.97
C SER A 73 -1.78 -5.97 23.54
N GLU A 74 -2.97 -6.06 22.94
CA GLU A 74 -4.19 -5.36 23.38
C GLU A 74 -5.33 -6.33 23.76
N GLY A 75 -5.01 -7.62 23.88
CA GLY A 75 -5.97 -8.69 24.17
C GLY A 75 -6.89 -9.05 23.00
N THR A 76 -7.88 -9.89 23.30
CA THR A 76 -8.85 -10.39 22.33
C THR A 76 -10.26 -9.90 22.61
N VAL A 77 -11.05 -9.68 21.57
CA VAL A 77 -12.46 -9.31 21.68
C VAL A 77 -13.32 -10.43 21.10
N ARG A 78 -14.35 -10.85 21.86
CA ARG A 78 -15.42 -11.72 21.38
C ARG A 78 -16.69 -10.89 21.21
N ALA A 79 -17.25 -10.89 20.01
CA ALA A 79 -18.40 -10.05 19.66
C ALA A 79 -19.32 -10.74 18.64
N THR A 80 -20.50 -10.17 18.45
CA THR A 80 -21.40 -10.53 17.35
C THR A 80 -21.04 -9.70 16.12
N GLY A 81 -20.62 -10.38 15.06
CA GLY A 81 -20.43 -9.86 13.71
C GLY A 81 -21.43 -10.49 12.74
N CYS A 82 -21.02 -10.67 11.48
CA CYS A 82 -21.86 -11.27 10.45
C CYS A 82 -21.07 -12.11 9.42
N ALA A 83 -21.80 -12.93 8.67
CA ALA A 83 -21.32 -13.81 7.61
C ALA A 83 -21.93 -13.45 6.24
N PRO A 84 -21.63 -12.25 5.68
CA PRO A 84 -22.25 -11.80 4.43
C PRO A 84 -21.87 -12.66 3.22
N TRP A 85 -20.74 -13.38 3.29
CA TRP A 85 -20.26 -14.26 2.22
C TRP A 85 -20.43 -15.76 2.56
N GLY A 86 -21.26 -16.07 3.54
CA GLY A 86 -21.46 -17.42 4.04
C GLY A 86 -20.42 -17.86 5.08
N THR A 87 -20.61 -19.08 5.57
CA THR A 87 -19.83 -19.69 6.67
C THR A 87 -18.94 -20.83 6.21
N GLY A 88 -18.75 -20.97 4.89
CA GLY A 88 -17.91 -22.00 4.29
C GLY A 88 -16.43 -21.86 4.69
N LYS A 89 -15.68 -22.95 4.52
CA LYS A 89 -14.23 -22.96 4.78
C LYS A 89 -13.55 -21.87 3.93
N GLY A 90 -12.80 -20.99 4.58
CA GLY A 90 -12.05 -19.92 3.91
C GLY A 90 -12.88 -18.69 3.52
N CYS A 91 -14.17 -18.65 3.87
CA CYS A 91 -14.93 -17.41 3.83
C CYS A 91 -14.48 -16.47 4.96
N GLN A 92 -14.41 -15.17 4.68
CA GLN A 92 -14.28 -14.17 5.73
C GLN A 92 -15.61 -13.99 6.47
N LEU A 93 -15.53 -13.65 7.75
CA LEU A 93 -16.61 -13.02 8.49
C LEU A 93 -16.35 -11.51 8.55
N ALA A 94 -17.29 -10.74 9.05
CA ALA A 94 -17.10 -9.31 9.28
C ALA A 94 -17.37 -8.95 10.73
N ILE A 95 -16.50 -8.13 11.32
CA ILE A 95 -16.79 -7.44 12.57
C ILE A 95 -17.85 -6.37 12.27
N ASN A 96 -18.84 -6.19 13.16
CA ASN A 96 -19.88 -5.17 12.99
C ASN A 96 -19.36 -3.75 13.32
N SER A 97 -18.26 -3.34 12.70
CA SER A 97 -17.74 -1.98 12.79
C SER A 97 -18.58 -1.05 11.91
N ALA A 98 -18.79 0.20 12.35
CA ALA A 98 -19.56 1.21 11.62
C ALA A 98 -20.96 0.73 11.13
N ASN A 99 -21.59 -0.18 11.88
CA ASN A 99 -22.86 -0.82 11.52
C ASN A 99 -22.84 -1.56 10.17
N PHE A 100 -21.69 -2.08 9.75
CA PHE A 100 -21.50 -2.77 8.47
C PHE A 100 -22.44 -3.97 8.29
N CYS A 101 -22.74 -4.72 9.36
CA CYS A 101 -23.47 -5.96 9.23
C CYS A 101 -24.93 -5.77 8.81
N GLY A 102 -25.58 -4.65 9.14
CA GLY A 102 -26.98 -4.42 8.78
C GLY A 102 -27.88 -5.63 9.07
N THR A 103 -28.48 -6.19 8.03
CA THR A 103 -29.37 -7.37 8.09
C THR A 103 -28.68 -8.70 7.73
N GLN A 104 -27.36 -8.70 7.55
CA GLN A 104 -26.59 -9.90 7.19
C GLN A 104 -26.65 -10.96 8.29
N PRO A 105 -26.52 -12.26 7.96
CA PRO A 105 -26.57 -13.34 8.93
C PRO A 105 -25.57 -13.12 10.07
N ALA A 106 -26.04 -13.13 11.32
CA ALA A 106 -25.18 -12.94 12.48
C ALA A 106 -24.19 -14.10 12.63
N ALA A 107 -22.95 -13.78 13.01
CA ALA A 107 -21.92 -14.76 13.29
C ALA A 107 -21.08 -14.31 14.48
N GLN A 108 -20.59 -15.26 15.29
CA GLN A 108 -19.70 -14.93 16.37
C GLN A 108 -18.28 -14.72 15.83
N VAL A 109 -17.65 -13.61 16.20
CA VAL A 109 -16.27 -13.28 15.84
C VAL A 109 -15.42 -13.19 17.08
N THR A 110 -14.17 -13.68 17.01
CA THR A 110 -13.16 -13.52 18.07
C THR A 110 -11.85 -13.09 17.43
N TYR A 111 -11.43 -11.86 17.70
CA TYR A 111 -10.33 -11.21 17.00
C TYR A 111 -9.34 -10.55 17.97
N ASP A 112 -8.13 -10.33 17.49
CA ASP A 112 -7.10 -9.60 18.19
C ASP A 112 -7.38 -8.10 18.14
N LYS A 113 -7.45 -7.44 19.29
CA LYS A 113 -7.79 -6.01 19.35
C LYS A 113 -6.71 -5.13 18.74
N ALA A 114 -5.45 -5.54 18.77
CA ALA A 114 -4.35 -4.71 18.29
C ALA A 114 -4.46 -4.42 16.78
N GLY A 115 -5.03 -5.37 16.02
CA GLY A 115 -5.20 -5.26 14.57
C GLY A 115 -6.20 -4.19 14.15
N THR A 116 -7.21 -3.87 14.96
CA THR A 116 -8.34 -3.04 14.53
C THR A 116 -8.02 -1.54 14.42
N ALA A 117 -6.84 -1.10 14.91
CA ALA A 117 -6.39 0.28 14.79
C ALA A 117 -4.89 0.33 14.51
N GLY A 118 -4.48 1.01 13.44
CA GLY A 118 -3.07 1.24 13.13
C GLY A 118 -2.37 2.16 14.14
N ILE A 119 -1.04 2.06 14.23
CA ILE A 119 -0.20 2.98 15.00
C ILE A 119 -0.25 4.35 14.33
N ASN A 120 -0.64 5.40 15.07
CA ASN A 120 -0.57 6.76 14.56
C ASN A 120 0.90 7.12 14.32
N VAL A 121 1.24 7.53 13.10
CA VAL A 121 2.58 7.99 12.74
C VAL A 121 2.54 9.50 12.64
N ALA A 122 3.40 10.19 13.39
CA ALA A 122 3.55 11.65 13.34
C ALA A 122 4.27 12.10 12.04
N SER A 123 4.26 13.40 11.76
CA SER A 123 5.01 13.97 10.62
C SER A 123 6.52 13.75 10.74
N ASP A 124 7.21 13.91 9.60
CA ASP A 124 8.67 13.92 9.49
C ASP A 124 9.32 12.59 9.95
N LYS A 125 8.77 11.49 9.45
CA LYS A 125 9.23 10.13 9.77
C LYS A 125 9.78 9.43 8.54
N THR A 126 10.90 8.76 8.70
CA THR A 126 11.40 7.74 7.77
C THR A 126 11.37 6.41 8.49
N ILE A 127 10.61 5.43 7.98
CA ILE A 127 10.51 4.08 8.52
C ILE A 127 11.12 3.15 7.48
N ILE A 128 12.20 2.45 7.83
CA ILE A 128 12.93 1.62 6.88
C ILE A 128 13.29 0.25 7.44
N GLY A 129 13.04 -0.83 6.69
CA GLY A 129 13.43 -2.17 7.11
C GLY A 129 14.82 -2.59 6.62
N VAL A 130 15.51 -3.40 7.43
CA VAL A 130 16.81 -4.00 7.10
C VAL A 130 16.61 -5.32 6.38
N GLY A 131 17.07 -5.41 5.13
CA GLY A 131 16.93 -6.62 4.31
C GLY A 131 15.48 -7.12 4.30
N ASN A 132 15.27 -8.34 4.77
CA ASN A 132 13.96 -8.97 4.90
C ASN A 132 13.50 -9.14 6.37
N LYS A 133 13.97 -8.27 7.28
CA LYS A 133 13.72 -8.40 8.72
C LYS A 133 12.71 -7.42 9.29
N GLY A 134 12.52 -6.25 8.67
CA GLY A 134 11.64 -5.19 9.15
C GLY A 134 10.16 -5.54 9.01
N ILE A 135 9.58 -6.20 10.00
CA ILE A 135 8.20 -6.70 9.95
C ILE A 135 7.40 -6.10 11.12
N ILE A 136 6.22 -5.57 10.83
CA ILE A 136 5.21 -5.22 11.84
C ILE A 136 4.10 -6.27 11.73
N LYS A 137 3.85 -7.03 12.80
CA LYS A 137 2.85 -8.10 12.79
C LYS A 137 1.72 -7.76 13.75
N GLY A 138 0.48 -7.98 13.32
CA GLY A 138 -0.71 -7.78 14.15
C GLY A 138 -1.18 -6.33 14.29
N LYS A 139 -0.51 -5.36 13.64
CA LYS A 139 -0.91 -3.94 13.68
C LYS A 139 -0.44 -3.16 12.44
N GLY A 140 -1.29 -2.27 11.92
CA GLY A 140 -0.98 -1.42 10.76
C GLY A 140 -0.36 -0.07 11.13
N LEU A 141 -0.17 0.79 10.13
CA LEU A 141 0.26 2.19 10.28
C LEU A 141 -0.85 3.15 9.82
N ARG A 142 -1.03 4.24 10.57
CA ARG A 142 -2.09 5.22 10.34
C ARG A 142 -1.53 6.63 10.23
N PHE A 143 -1.77 7.27 9.08
CA PHE A 143 -1.33 8.61 8.72
C PHE A 143 -2.52 9.56 8.68
N VAL A 144 -2.79 10.23 9.81
CA VAL A 144 -3.94 11.15 9.95
C VAL A 144 -3.47 12.52 10.39
N ASN A 145 -3.80 13.56 9.61
CA ASN A 145 -3.37 14.95 9.87
C ASN A 145 -1.85 15.13 9.96
N VAL A 146 -1.10 14.40 9.12
CA VAL A 146 0.36 14.39 9.11
C VAL A 146 0.91 14.59 7.71
N LYS A 147 2.21 14.85 7.61
CA LYS A 147 2.87 15.02 6.32
C LYS A 147 4.34 14.60 6.36
N ASN A 148 4.94 14.50 5.18
CA ASN A 148 6.37 14.26 5.00
C ASN A 148 6.82 12.94 5.65
N ILE A 149 6.35 11.81 5.10
CA ILE A 149 6.65 10.48 5.64
C ILE A 149 7.18 9.58 4.53
N ILE A 150 8.24 8.84 4.84
CA ILE A 150 8.77 7.78 3.98
C ILE A 150 8.60 6.45 4.72
N VAL A 151 8.03 5.46 4.04
CA VAL A 151 7.97 4.07 4.51
C VAL A 151 8.59 3.18 3.44
N GLN A 152 9.70 2.50 3.74
CA GLN A 152 10.43 1.73 2.75
C GLN A 152 10.84 0.35 3.27
N ASN A 153 10.62 -0.68 2.46
CA ASN A 153 11.14 -2.02 2.71
C ASN A 153 10.71 -2.62 4.06
N ILE A 154 9.42 -2.52 4.38
CA ILE A 154 8.83 -3.19 5.55
C ILE A 154 7.73 -4.15 5.10
N HIS A 155 7.37 -5.08 5.99
CA HIS A 155 6.23 -5.97 5.79
C HIS A 155 5.25 -5.81 6.95
N VAL A 156 4.03 -5.37 6.68
CA VAL A 156 2.95 -5.37 7.68
C VAL A 156 2.17 -6.66 7.53
N THR A 157 1.92 -7.47 8.56
CA THR A 157 1.28 -8.79 8.37
C THR A 157 0.28 -9.14 9.47
N ASN A 158 -0.54 -10.17 9.21
CA ASN A 158 -1.40 -10.83 10.19
C ASN A 158 -2.39 -9.88 10.88
N LEU A 159 -3.13 -9.11 10.10
CA LEU A 159 -4.16 -8.20 10.58
C LEU A 159 -5.53 -8.88 10.61
N ASN A 160 -5.72 -9.84 11.53
CA ASN A 160 -6.99 -10.55 11.70
C ASN A 160 -7.57 -11.06 10.36
N PRO A 161 -6.84 -11.87 9.58
CA PRO A 161 -7.16 -12.13 8.17
C PRO A 161 -8.54 -12.78 7.94
N GLN A 162 -9.10 -13.44 8.96
CA GLN A 162 -10.45 -14.02 8.95
C GLN A 162 -11.57 -12.98 8.91
N TYR A 163 -11.29 -11.74 9.29
CA TYR A 163 -12.31 -10.75 9.63
C TYR A 163 -12.16 -9.47 8.80
N VAL A 164 -13.16 -9.15 8.00
CA VAL A 164 -13.34 -7.79 7.48
C VAL A 164 -13.57 -6.84 8.66
N TRP A 165 -13.00 -5.62 8.56
CA TRP A 165 -12.80 -4.68 9.66
C TRP A 165 -11.81 -5.14 10.75
N GLY A 166 -11.08 -6.23 10.51
CA GLY A 166 -10.06 -6.76 11.43
C GLY A 166 -8.77 -5.94 11.48
N GLY A 167 -8.50 -5.12 10.44
CA GLY A 167 -7.37 -4.20 10.40
C GLY A 167 -6.93 -3.83 8.99
N ASP A 168 -6.36 -2.63 8.85
CA ASP A 168 -5.79 -2.11 7.61
C ASP A 168 -4.29 -1.93 7.75
N ALA A 169 -3.51 -2.27 6.73
CA ALA A 169 -2.05 -2.19 6.82
C ALA A 169 -1.57 -0.73 6.78
N PHE A 170 -2.13 0.07 5.87
CA PHE A 170 -1.80 1.49 5.74
C PHE A 170 -3.07 2.32 5.57
N ALA A 171 -3.36 3.18 6.53
CA ALA A 171 -4.51 4.08 6.50
C ALA A 171 -4.06 5.54 6.35
N PHE A 172 -4.70 6.30 5.46
CA PHE A 172 -4.38 7.68 5.12
C PHE A 172 -5.63 8.55 5.28
N SER A 173 -5.53 9.73 5.89
CA SER A 173 -6.62 10.72 5.91
C SER A 173 -6.07 12.11 6.19
N SER A 174 -6.46 13.12 5.43
CA SER A 174 -5.99 14.51 5.66
C SER A 174 -4.46 14.60 5.74
N THR A 175 -3.77 14.03 4.74
CA THR A 175 -2.31 13.90 4.77
C THR A 175 -1.64 14.42 3.50
N SER A 176 -0.34 14.70 3.55
CA SER A 176 0.40 15.05 2.35
C SER A 176 1.87 14.62 2.32
N LYS A 177 2.44 14.46 1.12
CA LYS A 177 3.85 14.10 0.91
C LYS A 177 4.21 12.80 1.64
N ILE A 178 3.52 11.72 1.30
CA ILE A 178 3.84 10.38 1.81
C ILE A 178 4.30 9.49 0.66
N TRP A 179 5.45 8.86 0.86
CA TRP A 179 5.98 7.87 -0.05
C TRP A 179 6.07 6.51 0.63
N THR A 180 5.47 5.50 0.00
CA THR A 180 5.68 4.11 0.38
C THR A 180 6.37 3.34 -0.74
N SER A 181 7.34 2.49 -0.38
CA SER A 181 8.05 1.69 -1.37
C SER A 181 8.51 0.34 -0.83
N LEU A 182 8.56 -0.66 -1.72
CA LEU A 182 9.06 -2.00 -1.40
C LEU A 182 8.32 -2.63 -0.21
N LEU A 183 7.03 -2.34 -0.07
CA LEU A 183 6.20 -2.93 0.97
C LEU A 183 5.75 -4.34 0.59
N GLY A 184 5.62 -5.21 1.58
CA GLY A 184 4.87 -6.46 1.47
C GLY A 184 3.52 -6.35 2.20
N HIS A 185 2.52 -7.10 1.70
CA HIS A 185 1.15 -7.31 2.22
C HIS A 185 0.02 -6.51 1.56
N GLN A 186 -1.19 -6.89 1.93
CA GLN A 186 -2.48 -6.37 1.48
C GLN A 186 -2.91 -5.09 2.22
N HIS A 187 -3.69 -4.31 1.49
CA HIS A 187 -4.64 -3.30 1.96
C HIS A 187 -4.09 -1.89 2.28
N TYR A 188 -4.42 -0.95 1.39
CA TYR A 188 -4.30 0.49 1.60
C TYR A 188 -5.70 1.10 1.67
N VAL A 189 -5.93 1.98 2.65
CA VAL A 189 -7.21 2.67 2.82
C VAL A 189 -6.97 4.18 2.90
N PHE A 190 -7.64 4.94 2.04
CA PHE A 190 -7.70 6.39 2.11
C PHE A 190 -9.08 6.78 2.63
N GLY A 191 -9.12 7.46 3.76
CA GLY A 191 -10.33 8.04 4.33
C GLY A 191 -10.89 9.14 3.44
N ARG A 192 -12.06 9.68 3.84
CA ARG A 192 -12.79 10.67 3.04
C ARG A 192 -12.09 12.04 2.95
N ASP A 193 -11.21 12.34 3.90
CA ASP A 193 -10.47 13.60 3.91
C ASP A 193 -9.30 13.57 2.94
N LYS A 194 -9.17 14.67 2.19
CA LYS A 194 -8.18 14.88 1.14
C LYS A 194 -6.75 14.52 1.53
N SER A 195 -6.10 13.67 0.73
CA SER A 195 -4.71 13.27 0.86
C SER A 195 -3.92 13.52 -0.43
N THR A 196 -2.92 14.41 -0.40
CA THR A 196 -2.22 14.86 -1.62
C THR A 196 -0.73 14.56 -1.63
N GLY A 197 -0.13 14.48 -2.82
CA GLY A 197 1.30 14.21 -2.91
C GLY A 197 1.65 12.82 -2.38
N ILE A 198 0.87 11.80 -2.75
CA ILE A 198 1.08 10.43 -2.32
C ILE A 198 1.74 9.65 -3.46
N ALA A 199 2.76 8.87 -3.14
CA ALA A 199 3.36 7.91 -4.07
C ALA A 199 3.44 6.53 -3.41
N LEU A 200 2.86 5.54 -4.08
CA LEU A 200 2.93 4.13 -3.72
C LEU A 200 3.71 3.44 -4.84
N SER A 201 4.97 3.10 -4.59
CA SER A 201 5.87 2.62 -5.66
C SER A 201 6.54 1.29 -5.35
N ASN A 202 6.69 0.39 -6.32
CA ASN A 202 7.42 -0.87 -6.15
C ASN A 202 6.92 -1.75 -4.99
N ASN A 203 5.65 -1.64 -4.60
CA ASN A 203 5.07 -2.48 -3.56
C ASN A 203 4.60 -3.81 -4.13
N PHE A 204 4.63 -4.87 -3.32
CA PHE A 204 4.12 -6.19 -3.68
C PHE A 204 2.87 -6.53 -2.85
N ILE A 205 1.77 -6.63 -3.57
CA ILE A 205 0.44 -6.91 -3.05
C ILE A 205 0.12 -8.37 -3.44
N ASP A 206 0.44 -9.31 -2.56
CA ASP A 206 0.15 -10.75 -2.72
C ASP A 206 -1.19 -11.15 -2.10
N GLY A 207 -2.22 -11.30 -2.93
CA GLY A 207 -3.60 -11.52 -2.49
C GLY A 207 -3.91 -12.93 -2.03
N ARG A 208 -2.91 -13.83 -2.01
CA ARG A 208 -3.09 -15.20 -1.48
C ARG A 208 -3.43 -15.15 0.01
N THR A 209 -4.54 -15.77 0.36
CA THR A 209 -5.02 -15.81 1.74
C THR A 209 -5.78 -17.09 2.01
N SER A 210 -5.79 -17.54 3.27
CA SER A 210 -6.67 -18.64 3.70
C SER A 210 -8.11 -18.19 3.92
N TRP A 211 -8.36 -16.87 3.98
CA TRP A 211 -9.68 -16.27 4.20
C TRP A 211 -9.93 -15.13 3.23
N SER A 212 -11.01 -15.22 2.46
CA SER A 212 -11.40 -14.21 1.47
C SER A 212 -12.90 -13.99 1.46
N ALA A 213 -13.34 -12.78 1.09
CA ALA A 213 -14.75 -12.48 0.87
C ALA A 213 -15.38 -13.35 -0.23
N GLY A 214 -14.61 -13.79 -1.23
CA GLY A 214 -15.08 -14.72 -2.25
C GLY A 214 -15.01 -16.20 -1.86
N CYS A 215 -14.51 -16.54 -0.66
CA CYS A 215 -14.23 -17.91 -0.24
C CYS A 215 -13.30 -18.72 -1.18
N THR A 216 -12.46 -18.03 -1.96
CA THR A 216 -11.64 -18.60 -3.05
C THR A 216 -10.14 -18.49 -2.81
N GLY A 217 -9.72 -17.79 -1.75
CA GLY A 217 -8.32 -17.51 -1.45
C GLY A 217 -7.75 -16.27 -2.16
N TYR A 218 -8.59 -15.53 -2.91
CA TYR A 218 -8.25 -14.27 -3.55
C TYR A 218 -8.69 -13.08 -2.69
N HIS A 219 -7.76 -12.19 -2.33
CA HIS A 219 -8.06 -11.04 -1.48
C HIS A 219 -8.86 -9.96 -2.22
N TYR A 220 -9.95 -9.47 -1.63
CA TYR A 220 -10.80 -8.44 -2.25
C TYR A 220 -10.37 -7.01 -1.89
N TRP A 221 -9.77 -6.79 -0.73
CA TRP A 221 -9.60 -5.47 -0.11
C TRP A 221 -8.22 -4.88 -0.41
N THR A 222 -8.00 -4.43 -1.66
CA THR A 222 -6.65 -4.06 -2.11
C THR A 222 -6.28 -2.58 -1.86
N PHE A 223 -6.97 -1.64 -2.51
CA PHE A 223 -6.81 -0.20 -2.39
C PHE A 223 -8.21 0.43 -2.34
N GLU A 224 -8.65 0.86 -1.15
CA GLU A 224 -9.87 1.65 -1.01
C GLU A 224 -9.52 3.13 -1.05
N ILE A 225 -9.83 3.80 -2.14
CA ILE A 225 -9.54 5.23 -2.34
C ILE A 225 -10.85 6.00 -2.40
N VAL A 226 -11.24 6.60 -1.27
CA VAL A 226 -12.52 7.32 -1.12
C VAL A 226 -12.33 8.80 -0.72
N GLY A 227 -11.12 9.33 -0.83
CA GLY A 227 -10.82 10.71 -0.47
C GLY A 227 -11.44 11.75 -1.41
N GLN A 228 -11.70 12.94 -0.87
CA GLN A 228 -12.23 14.04 -1.67
C GLN A 228 -11.10 14.97 -2.11
N GLY A 229 -10.55 14.70 -3.30
CA GLY A 229 -9.44 15.47 -3.87
C GLY A 229 -8.07 14.79 -3.71
N ASP A 230 -8.02 13.48 -3.52
CA ASP A 230 -6.75 12.77 -3.38
C ASP A 230 -5.87 12.90 -4.63
N GLN A 231 -4.56 12.92 -4.43
CA GLN A 231 -3.57 12.90 -5.51
C GLN A 231 -2.58 11.77 -5.25
N ILE A 232 -2.73 10.67 -5.99
CA ILE A 232 -1.96 9.44 -5.76
C ILE A 232 -1.23 9.01 -7.04
N THR A 233 0.07 8.78 -6.92
CA THR A 233 0.86 8.05 -7.91
C THR A 233 0.95 6.59 -7.48
N LEU A 234 0.51 5.66 -8.33
CA LEU A 234 0.68 4.23 -8.16
C LEU A 234 1.67 3.76 -9.24
N GLN A 235 2.90 3.46 -8.85
CA GLN A 235 4.00 3.21 -9.79
C GLN A 235 4.69 1.85 -9.58
N ASN A 236 4.91 1.06 -10.63
CA ASN A 236 5.70 -0.17 -10.55
C ASN A 236 5.26 -1.19 -9.49
N ASN A 237 4.00 -1.15 -9.04
CA ASN A 237 3.51 -2.11 -8.05
C ASN A 237 3.16 -3.43 -8.73
N TYR A 238 3.36 -4.53 -8.00
CA TYR A 238 2.90 -5.86 -8.42
C TYR A 238 1.68 -6.27 -7.60
N ILE A 239 0.53 -6.37 -8.26
CA ILE A 239 -0.75 -6.78 -7.67
C ILE A 239 -1.09 -8.14 -8.23
N ILE A 240 -1.11 -9.17 -7.38
CA ILE A 240 -1.38 -10.55 -7.81
C ILE A 240 -2.42 -11.22 -6.92
N HIS A 241 -3.20 -12.12 -7.50
CA HIS A 241 -4.05 -13.05 -6.75
C HIS A 241 -5.13 -12.34 -5.91
N THR A 242 -5.68 -11.25 -6.42
CA THR A 242 -6.78 -10.49 -5.80
C THR A 242 -8.09 -10.69 -6.55
N SER A 243 -9.19 -10.19 -5.99
CA SER A 243 -10.53 -10.30 -6.59
C SER A 243 -11.30 -8.98 -6.67
N GLY A 244 -10.74 -7.88 -6.15
CA GLY A 244 -11.44 -6.60 -6.11
C GLY A 244 -10.55 -5.43 -5.68
N ARG A 245 -11.12 -4.22 -5.75
CA ARG A 245 -10.56 -2.97 -5.22
C ARG A 245 -9.11 -2.72 -5.59
N GLY A 246 -8.67 -3.08 -6.78
CA GLY A 246 -7.29 -2.97 -7.23
C GLY A 246 -7.06 -1.94 -8.34
N PRO A 247 -7.44 -0.65 -8.23
CA PRO A 247 -7.98 0.05 -7.06
C PRO A 247 -9.52 0.28 -7.09
N ALA A 248 -10.10 0.57 -5.93
CA ALA A 248 -11.41 1.22 -5.84
C ALA A 248 -11.24 2.75 -5.85
N LEU A 249 -11.74 3.42 -6.90
CA LEU A 249 -11.66 4.87 -7.12
C LEU A 249 -13.03 5.52 -6.94
N SER A 250 -13.35 5.79 -5.68
CA SER A 250 -14.58 6.46 -5.26
C SER A 250 -14.29 7.90 -4.82
N ALA A 251 -15.31 8.74 -4.74
CA ALA A 251 -15.24 10.19 -4.54
C ALA A 251 -14.49 10.93 -5.67
N THR A 252 -13.57 11.86 -5.35
CA THR A 252 -12.96 12.80 -6.31
C THR A 252 -11.44 12.69 -6.28
N ASN A 253 -10.89 11.56 -6.70
CA ASN A 253 -9.43 11.32 -6.71
C ASN A 253 -8.81 11.60 -8.06
N LEU A 254 -7.52 11.94 -8.07
CA LEU A 254 -6.65 11.94 -9.24
C LEU A 254 -5.58 10.86 -9.07
N LEU A 255 -5.74 9.75 -9.78
CA LEU A 255 -4.77 8.66 -9.81
C LEU A 255 -3.85 8.76 -11.04
N HIS A 256 -2.55 8.61 -10.84
CA HIS A 256 -1.60 8.28 -11.89
C HIS A 256 -1.11 6.84 -11.70
N ALA A 257 -1.69 5.90 -12.45
CA ALA A 257 -1.29 4.50 -12.45
C ALA A 257 -0.31 4.23 -13.59
N VAL A 258 0.97 4.11 -13.26
CA VAL A 258 2.05 4.00 -14.25
C VAL A 258 2.90 2.75 -14.02
N ASN A 259 3.08 1.96 -15.07
CA ASN A 259 3.96 0.78 -15.06
C ASN A 259 3.68 -0.26 -13.98
N ASN A 260 2.46 -0.40 -13.48
CA ASN A 260 2.09 -1.48 -12.57
C ASN A 260 1.79 -2.77 -13.34
N VAL A 261 1.83 -3.89 -12.62
CA VAL A 261 1.45 -5.20 -13.13
C VAL A 261 0.32 -5.76 -12.27
N TRP A 262 -0.83 -5.99 -12.88
CA TRP A 262 -1.93 -6.78 -12.34
C TRP A 262 -1.89 -8.18 -12.95
N SER A 263 -1.90 -9.21 -12.11
CA SER A 263 -1.82 -10.59 -12.57
C SER A 263 -2.72 -11.52 -11.78
N ASP A 264 -3.38 -12.47 -12.47
CA ASP A 264 -4.22 -13.49 -11.82
C ASP A 264 -5.28 -12.85 -10.91
N ILE A 265 -6.23 -12.13 -11.51
CA ILE A 265 -7.27 -11.41 -10.78
C ILE A 265 -8.60 -12.10 -11.06
N LYS A 266 -9.12 -12.83 -10.06
CA LYS A 266 -10.37 -13.59 -10.16
C LYS A 266 -11.54 -12.79 -9.59
N GLY A 267 -11.97 -11.83 -10.39
CA GLY A 267 -12.98 -10.83 -10.05
C GLY A 267 -12.72 -9.61 -10.91
N HIS A 268 -12.56 -8.44 -10.29
CA HIS A 268 -12.20 -7.22 -11.00
C HIS A 268 -11.00 -6.48 -10.38
N ALA A 269 -10.35 -5.64 -11.18
CA ALA A 269 -9.32 -4.73 -10.70
C ALA A 269 -9.91 -3.36 -10.33
N ILE A 270 -10.31 -2.56 -11.32
CA ILE A 270 -10.76 -1.18 -11.11
C ILE A 270 -12.26 -1.15 -10.79
N GLU A 271 -12.64 -0.56 -9.67
CA GLU A 271 -14.03 -0.23 -9.31
C GLU A 271 -14.17 1.25 -8.91
N GLY A 272 -15.40 1.73 -8.75
CA GLY A 272 -15.68 3.10 -8.29
C GLY A 272 -17.11 3.52 -8.59
N ASP A 273 -17.72 4.23 -7.64
CA ASP A 273 -19.17 4.50 -7.61
C ASP A 273 -19.56 5.95 -7.94
N THR A 274 -18.59 6.84 -8.09
CA THR A 274 -18.83 8.30 -8.14
C THR A 274 -17.95 9.00 -9.19
N ALA A 275 -16.89 9.72 -8.82
CA ALA A 275 -16.21 10.66 -9.71
C ALA A 275 -14.68 10.51 -9.75
N GLY A 276 -14.17 9.32 -9.43
CA GLY A 276 -12.74 9.02 -9.46
C GLY A 276 -12.13 9.27 -10.85
N LYS A 277 -10.93 9.85 -10.90
CA LYS A 277 -10.20 10.13 -12.13
C LYS A 277 -8.89 9.36 -12.16
N GLY A 278 -8.48 8.90 -13.32
CA GLY A 278 -7.24 8.12 -13.42
C GLY A 278 -6.62 8.05 -14.80
N LEU A 279 -5.31 8.30 -14.86
CA LEU A 279 -4.47 8.00 -16.02
C LEU A 279 -3.78 6.65 -15.79
N PHE A 280 -4.03 5.70 -16.69
CA PHE A 280 -3.42 4.37 -16.70
C PHE A 280 -2.53 4.22 -17.91
N GLU A 281 -1.22 4.26 -17.72
CA GLU A 281 -0.23 4.17 -18.81
C GLU A 281 0.91 3.18 -18.53
N GLY A 282 1.33 2.47 -19.58
CA GLY A 282 2.44 1.53 -19.51
C GLY A 282 2.24 0.37 -18.54
N ASN A 283 1.00 0.08 -18.13
CA ASN A 283 0.68 -1.01 -17.22
C ASN A 283 0.51 -2.34 -17.96
N VAL A 284 0.45 -3.42 -17.18
CA VAL A 284 0.21 -4.77 -17.67
C VAL A 284 -0.94 -5.40 -16.90
N PHE A 285 -1.90 -5.98 -17.62
CA PHE A 285 -3.00 -6.78 -17.07
C PHE A 285 -2.91 -8.19 -17.63
N LEU A 286 -2.63 -9.17 -16.78
CA LEU A 286 -2.43 -10.58 -17.14
C LEU A 286 -3.44 -11.47 -16.42
N ASN A 287 -4.28 -12.20 -17.15
CA ASN A 287 -5.30 -13.07 -16.54
C ASN A 287 -6.22 -12.31 -15.57
N VAL A 288 -6.67 -11.11 -15.96
CA VAL A 288 -7.57 -10.26 -15.19
C VAL A 288 -8.98 -10.42 -15.74
N ASN A 289 -9.84 -11.16 -15.02
CA ASN A 289 -11.19 -11.47 -15.49
C ASN A 289 -11.94 -10.19 -15.91
N GLN A 290 -11.85 -9.14 -15.09
CA GLN A 290 -12.43 -7.84 -15.38
C GLN A 290 -11.49 -6.70 -14.98
N VAL A 291 -10.89 -6.01 -15.94
CA VAL A 291 -9.98 -4.89 -15.67
C VAL A 291 -10.73 -3.72 -15.01
N ILE A 292 -11.97 -3.46 -15.42
CA ILE A 292 -12.80 -2.40 -14.87
C ILE A 292 -14.27 -2.84 -14.80
N VAL A 293 -14.97 -2.49 -13.70
CA VAL A 293 -16.41 -2.74 -13.55
C VAL A 293 -17.23 -2.00 -14.64
N PRO A 294 -18.35 -2.56 -15.13
CA PRO A 294 -19.04 -2.00 -16.31
C PRO A 294 -19.74 -0.67 -16.00
N ASP A 295 -20.11 -0.46 -14.74
CA ASP A 295 -20.88 0.67 -14.24
C ASP A 295 -20.01 1.78 -13.62
N PHE A 296 -18.69 1.74 -13.83
CA PHE A 296 -17.75 2.75 -13.34
C PHE A 296 -18.17 4.17 -13.77
N LYS A 297 -18.36 5.07 -12.79
CA LYS A 297 -18.95 6.41 -12.99
C LYS A 297 -17.93 7.53 -13.21
N GLY A 298 -16.64 7.26 -13.00
CA GLY A 298 -15.57 8.26 -13.10
C GLY A 298 -15.01 8.48 -14.51
N GLN A 299 -13.88 9.19 -14.60
CA GLN A 299 -13.19 9.50 -15.85
C GLN A 299 -11.81 8.85 -15.90
N LEU A 300 -11.56 7.99 -16.89
CA LEU A 300 -10.28 7.33 -17.03
C LEU A 300 -9.71 7.51 -18.44
N ASN A 301 -8.38 7.59 -18.52
CA ASN A 301 -7.67 7.42 -19.77
C ASN A 301 -6.72 6.23 -19.64
N SER A 302 -6.89 5.26 -20.53
CA SER A 302 -6.10 4.02 -20.58
C SER A 302 -5.12 4.00 -21.75
N CYS A 303 -4.91 5.14 -22.40
CA CYS A 303 -4.02 5.29 -23.55
C CYS A 303 -4.24 4.22 -24.66
N PRO A 304 -5.49 3.90 -25.05
CA PRO A 304 -5.77 2.73 -25.90
C PRO A 304 -5.50 2.98 -27.39
N ASP A 305 -5.37 4.24 -27.82
CA ASP A 305 -5.12 4.61 -29.21
C ASP A 305 -4.33 5.93 -29.33
N ALA A 306 -3.94 6.26 -30.56
CA ALA A 306 -3.12 7.44 -30.86
C ALA A 306 -3.75 8.75 -30.38
N ALA A 307 -5.07 8.93 -30.55
CA ALA A 307 -5.75 10.16 -30.14
C ALA A 307 -5.76 10.33 -28.62
N ALA A 308 -6.08 9.26 -27.89
CA ALA A 308 -6.03 9.25 -26.43
C ALA A 308 -4.60 9.48 -25.90
N THR A 309 -3.58 8.96 -26.59
CA THR A 309 -2.18 9.17 -26.22
C THR A 309 -1.66 10.57 -26.50
N GLU A 310 -2.01 11.17 -27.65
CA GLU A 310 -1.56 12.52 -28.01
C GLU A 310 -2.21 13.58 -27.11
N ALA A 311 -3.44 13.33 -26.63
CA ALA A 311 -4.16 14.22 -25.72
C ALA A 311 -3.40 14.49 -24.41
N THR A 312 -2.49 13.60 -23.97
CA THR A 312 -1.72 13.82 -22.73
C THR A 312 -0.54 14.78 -22.91
N LYS A 313 -0.10 15.03 -24.14
CA LYS A 313 1.16 15.75 -24.44
C LYS A 313 1.18 17.17 -23.89
N SER A 314 0.07 17.90 -23.99
CA SER A 314 -0.04 19.28 -23.50
C SER A 314 -0.05 19.38 -21.97
N TYR A 315 -0.29 18.27 -21.27
CA TYR A 315 -0.41 18.21 -19.81
C TYR A 315 0.80 17.56 -19.15
N LEU A 316 1.37 16.52 -19.77
CA LEU A 316 2.50 15.75 -19.24
C LEU A 316 3.83 16.12 -19.89
N GLY A 317 3.81 16.92 -20.97
CA GLY A 317 4.99 17.20 -21.81
C GLY A 317 5.41 16.01 -22.70
N ARG A 318 4.63 14.92 -22.71
CA ARG A 318 4.87 13.70 -23.48
C ARG A 318 3.55 12.98 -23.77
N VAL A 319 3.56 12.15 -24.80
CA VAL A 319 2.49 11.16 -25.01
C VAL A 319 2.53 10.09 -23.92
N CYS A 320 1.37 9.56 -23.53
CA CYS A 320 1.30 8.45 -22.59
C CYS A 320 1.60 7.11 -23.28
N GLN A 321 2.00 6.12 -22.49
CA GLN A 321 2.31 4.78 -23.01
C GLN A 321 1.08 3.86 -22.96
N GLY A 322 0.83 3.10 -24.02
CA GLY A 322 -0.23 2.09 -24.05
C GLY A 322 -0.01 0.96 -23.03
N ASN A 323 -1.10 0.34 -22.61
CA ASN A 323 -1.09 -0.80 -21.68
C ASN A 323 -1.02 -2.13 -22.44
N ILE A 324 -0.48 -3.19 -21.80
CA ILE A 324 -0.57 -4.57 -22.30
C ILE A 324 -1.71 -5.28 -21.58
N LEU A 325 -2.58 -5.94 -22.33
CA LEU A 325 -3.63 -6.81 -21.82
C LEU A 325 -3.45 -8.20 -22.43
N SER A 326 -3.41 -9.23 -21.59
CA SER A 326 -3.34 -10.63 -22.03
C SER A 326 -4.30 -11.47 -21.19
N SER A 327 -5.13 -12.27 -21.86
CA SER A 327 -6.20 -13.07 -21.21
C SER A 327 -7.02 -12.25 -20.19
N SER A 328 -7.29 -10.99 -20.54
CA SER A 328 -7.92 -10.01 -19.66
C SER A 328 -9.03 -9.28 -20.41
N SER A 329 -10.05 -8.79 -19.70
CA SER A 329 -11.10 -8.00 -20.36
C SER A 329 -10.55 -6.73 -20.98
N VAL A 330 -11.26 -6.17 -21.96
CA VAL A 330 -10.89 -4.90 -22.60
C VAL A 330 -10.78 -3.76 -21.57
N PHE A 331 -9.82 -2.85 -21.79
CA PHE A 331 -9.72 -1.58 -21.07
C PHE A 331 -9.48 -0.46 -22.08
N ASN A 332 -10.57 0.22 -22.47
CA ASN A 332 -10.60 1.18 -23.58
C ASN A 332 -11.26 2.49 -23.16
N ARG A 333 -10.74 3.10 -22.11
CA ARG A 333 -11.17 4.39 -21.58
C ARG A 333 -10.33 5.52 -22.19
N LYS A 334 -10.97 6.61 -22.61
CA LYS A 334 -10.37 7.70 -23.40
C LYS A 334 -10.74 9.09 -22.88
N ASP A 335 -11.18 9.19 -21.64
CA ASP A 335 -11.63 10.44 -21.06
C ASP A 335 -10.43 11.42 -20.98
N THR A 336 -10.62 12.68 -21.38
CA THR A 336 -9.53 13.68 -21.39
C THR A 336 -9.83 14.91 -20.54
N GLY A 337 -11.08 15.08 -20.09
CA GLY A 337 -11.53 16.28 -19.37
C GLY A 337 -10.78 16.56 -18.06
N PHE A 338 -10.26 15.51 -17.42
CA PHE A 338 -9.48 15.61 -16.17
C PHE A 338 -7.97 15.84 -16.38
N LEU A 339 -7.44 15.70 -17.60
CA LEU A 339 -5.97 15.73 -17.81
C LEU A 339 -5.34 17.09 -17.45
N SER A 340 -6.13 18.16 -17.47
CA SER A 340 -5.70 19.49 -17.01
C SER A 340 -5.28 19.52 -15.55
N GLU A 341 -5.80 18.62 -14.70
CA GLU A 341 -5.47 18.51 -13.28
C GLU A 341 -4.04 17.99 -13.03
N PHE A 342 -3.39 17.41 -14.06
CA PHE A 342 -1.98 17.03 -13.99
C PHE A 342 -1.02 18.22 -14.14
N LYS A 343 -1.50 19.39 -14.60
CA LYS A 343 -0.65 20.57 -14.78
C LYS A 343 -0.03 20.98 -13.44
N SER A 344 1.26 21.29 -13.46
CA SER A 344 2.04 21.72 -12.30
C SER A 344 2.21 20.67 -11.20
N LEU A 345 1.75 19.43 -11.41
CA LEU A 345 2.08 18.31 -10.53
C LEU A 345 3.39 17.64 -10.98
N PRO A 346 4.20 17.11 -10.05
CA PRO A 346 5.31 16.25 -10.41
C PRO A 346 4.77 14.91 -10.95
N ILE A 347 5.11 14.59 -12.20
CA ILE A 347 4.57 13.42 -12.92
C ILE A 347 5.64 12.34 -13.01
N ALA A 348 5.31 11.13 -12.56
CA ALA A 348 6.19 9.98 -12.71
C ALA A 348 6.44 9.66 -14.20
N ARG A 349 7.66 9.25 -14.54
CA ARG A 349 7.95 8.89 -15.93
C ARG A 349 7.40 7.50 -16.24
N SER A 350 6.75 7.38 -17.38
CA SER A 350 6.28 6.10 -17.90
C SER A 350 7.30 5.48 -18.84
N THR A 351 7.52 4.18 -18.69
CA THR A 351 8.22 3.31 -19.63
C THR A 351 7.23 2.50 -20.45
N GLN A 352 7.68 1.84 -21.52
CA GLN A 352 6.83 0.91 -22.27
C GLN A 352 6.34 -0.22 -21.35
N ALA A 353 5.10 -0.67 -21.53
CA ALA A 353 4.48 -1.73 -20.72
C ALA A 353 5.29 -3.04 -20.67
N LYS A 354 6.02 -3.38 -21.75
CA LYS A 354 6.93 -4.55 -21.77
C LYS A 354 8.05 -4.46 -20.74
N THR A 355 8.52 -3.25 -20.42
CA THR A 355 9.53 -3.01 -19.38
C THR A 355 8.93 -3.31 -18.01
N ALA A 356 7.71 -2.83 -17.75
CA ALA A 356 6.99 -3.14 -16.52
C ALA A 356 6.76 -4.65 -16.39
N GLN A 357 6.30 -5.31 -17.46
CA GLN A 357 6.07 -6.76 -17.50
C GLN A 357 7.31 -7.57 -17.08
N ALA A 358 8.49 -7.18 -17.57
CA ALA A 358 9.73 -7.87 -17.27
C ALA A 358 10.28 -7.56 -15.88
N LYS A 359 10.21 -6.30 -15.44
CA LYS A 359 10.94 -5.82 -14.25
C LYS A 359 10.11 -5.83 -12.97
N VAL A 360 8.83 -5.48 -13.02
CA VAL A 360 8.03 -5.27 -11.81
C VAL A 360 7.92 -6.54 -10.95
N PRO A 361 7.60 -7.74 -11.51
CA PRO A 361 7.51 -8.95 -10.71
C PRO A 361 8.83 -9.37 -10.03
N GLN A 362 9.98 -8.88 -10.52
CA GLN A 362 11.30 -9.22 -9.97
C GLN A 362 11.75 -8.26 -8.86
N ASN A 363 11.29 -7.01 -8.92
CA ASN A 363 11.81 -5.91 -8.10
C ASN A 363 10.80 -5.37 -7.08
N ALA A 364 9.50 -5.62 -7.26
CA ALA A 364 8.51 -5.14 -6.31
C ALA A 364 8.56 -5.93 -5.00
N GLY A 365 8.42 -5.20 -3.89
CA GLY A 365 8.13 -5.75 -2.57
C GLY A 365 9.28 -5.78 -1.57
N PHE A 366 8.93 -6.28 -0.39
CA PHE A 366 9.81 -6.39 0.76
C PHE A 366 11.02 -7.29 0.50
N GLY A 367 12.18 -6.85 1.00
CA GLY A 367 13.46 -7.56 0.86
C GLY A 367 14.14 -7.36 -0.49
N LYS A 368 13.66 -6.42 -1.32
CA LYS A 368 14.17 -6.15 -2.68
C LYS A 368 14.89 -4.80 -2.81
N ILE A 369 15.34 -4.23 -1.67
CA ILE A 369 16.08 -2.95 -1.62
C ILE A 369 17.39 -2.99 -2.41
#